data_AF-A0A314LEF2-F1
#
_entry.id   AF-A0A314LEF2-F1
#
_cell.length_a   1.000
_cell.length_b   1.000
_cell.length_c   1.000
_cell.angle_alpha   90.00
_cell.angle_beta   90.00
_cell.angle_gamma   90.00
#
_symmetry.space_group_name_H-M   'P 1'
#
loop_
_entity.id
_entity.type
_entity.pdbx_description
1 polymer ?
#
loop_
_entity_poly.entity_id
_entity_poly.type
_entity_poly.pdbx_seq_one_letter_code
_entity_poly.pdbx_strand_id
1 'polypeptide(L)'
;SDLDLALRVEELPIPTESSTPVAKANYERWERSNRLSLMLIKSHISQSIRSSIPNSDKVKAYLKALASTLMKRLSGMTFDRSRTVREHIMVMRDIATKLKSLEVNMSEPFLVHFILNSLPLEYRPFKISYNTHKNKWPINELLTMCV
;
A
#
# COMPACT_ATOMS: atom_id res chain seq x y z
N SER A 1 11.19 18.98 -2.75
CA SER A 1 12.01 18.81 -3.96
C SER A 1 11.19 19.29 -5.16
N ASP A 2 11.75 19.45 -6.34
CA ASP A 2 10.94 19.60 -7.56
C ASP A 2 10.29 18.27 -7.96
N LEU A 3 10.87 17.17 -7.49
CA LEU A 3 10.44 15.82 -7.81
C LEU A 3 9.02 15.51 -7.33
N ASP A 4 8.64 16.00 -6.15
CA ASP A 4 7.36 15.72 -5.48
C ASP A 4 6.30 16.82 -5.66
N LEU A 5 6.55 17.80 -6.55
CA LEU A 5 5.62 18.89 -6.84
C LEU A 5 4.23 18.38 -7.25
N ALA A 6 4.18 17.40 -8.15
CA ALA A 6 2.92 16.81 -8.63
C ALA A 6 2.16 16.01 -7.57
N LEU A 7 2.81 15.65 -6.46
CA LEU A 7 2.16 15.01 -5.31
C LEU A 7 1.51 16.05 -4.39
N ARG A 8 2.11 17.24 -4.28
CA ARG A 8 1.64 18.32 -3.39
C ARG A 8 0.62 19.27 -4.03
N VAL A 9 0.70 19.47 -5.33
CA VAL A 9 -0.14 20.42 -6.07
C VAL A 9 -1.20 19.67 -6.88
N GLU A 10 -2.40 20.22 -6.94
CA GLU A 10 -3.45 19.71 -7.84
C GLU A 10 -3.01 19.77 -9.31
N GLU A 11 -3.64 18.94 -10.14
CA GLU A 11 -3.36 18.96 -11.57
C GLU A 11 -3.62 20.34 -12.15
N LEU A 12 -2.59 20.91 -12.77
CA LEU A 12 -2.68 22.21 -13.41
C LEU A 12 -3.46 22.08 -14.72
N PRO A 13 -4.28 23.08 -15.08
CA PRO A 13 -4.94 23.10 -16.38
C PRO A 13 -3.90 23.01 -17.51
N ILE A 14 -4.22 22.23 -18.53
CA ILE A 14 -3.37 22.13 -19.73
C ILE A 14 -3.27 23.53 -20.34
N PRO A 15 -2.05 24.08 -20.53
CA PRO A 15 -1.88 25.40 -21.08
C PRO A 15 -2.41 25.47 -22.52
N THR A 16 -3.10 26.55 -22.82
CA THR A 16 -3.53 26.94 -24.17
C THR A 16 -2.52 27.86 -24.84
N GLU A 17 -2.68 28.14 -26.13
CA GLU A 17 -1.85 29.11 -26.85
C GLU A 17 -1.85 30.49 -26.17
N SER A 18 -3.01 30.91 -25.66
CA SER A 18 -3.24 32.17 -24.94
C SER A 18 -2.69 32.20 -23.50
N SER A 19 -2.19 31.09 -22.97
CA SER A 19 -1.65 31.04 -21.61
C SER A 19 -0.36 31.85 -21.47
N THR A 20 -0.17 32.46 -20.29
CA THR A 20 1.04 33.24 -20.00
C THR A 20 2.29 32.36 -20.01
N PRO A 21 3.48 32.91 -20.30
CA PRO A 21 4.75 32.17 -20.23
C PRO A 21 4.96 31.50 -18.87
N VAL A 22 4.55 32.16 -17.79
CA VAL A 22 4.64 31.63 -16.41
C VAL A 22 3.72 30.42 -16.21
N ALA A 23 2.48 30.47 -16.71
CA ALA A 23 1.56 29.34 -16.63
C ALA A 23 2.09 28.12 -17.39
N LYS A 24 2.65 28.33 -18.59
CA LYS A 24 3.28 27.26 -19.39
C LYS A 24 4.48 26.63 -18.65
N ALA A 25 5.38 27.46 -18.11
CA ALA A 25 6.54 26.99 -17.34
C ALA A 25 6.14 26.21 -16.07
N ASN A 26 5.11 26.67 -15.35
CA ASN A 26 4.59 25.97 -14.17
C ASN A 26 4.02 24.59 -14.51
N TYR A 27 3.25 24.50 -15.61
CA TYR A 27 2.73 23.23 -16.10
C TYR A 27 3.85 22.27 -16.49
N GLU A 28 4.86 22.72 -17.25
CA GLU A 28 6.00 21.89 -17.63
C GLU A 28 6.76 21.34 -16.42
N ARG A 29 6.97 22.18 -15.39
CA ARG A 29 7.61 21.76 -14.13
C ARG A 29 6.78 20.71 -13.41
N TRP A 30 5.46 20.91 -13.35
CA TRP A 30 4.54 19.95 -12.75
C TRP A 30 4.50 18.63 -13.53
N GLU A 31 4.43 18.66 -14.87
CA GLU A 31 4.38 17.48 -15.71
C GLU A 31 5.70 16.67 -15.63
N ARG A 32 6.84 17.37 -15.57
CA ARG A 32 8.14 16.72 -15.32
C ARG A 32 8.16 16.02 -13.97
N SER A 33 7.68 16.68 -12.91
CA SER A 33 7.55 16.09 -11.57
C SER A 33 6.63 14.87 -11.57
N ASN A 34 5.49 14.95 -12.25
CA ASN A 34 4.51 13.88 -12.40
C ASN A 34 5.15 12.63 -13.04
N ARG A 35 5.80 12.80 -14.21
CA ARG A 35 6.47 11.71 -14.93
C ARG A 35 7.59 11.06 -14.12
N LEU A 36 8.45 11.86 -13.48
CA LEU A 36 9.56 11.35 -12.69
C LEU A 36 9.09 10.59 -11.45
N SER A 37 8.11 11.14 -10.72
CA SER A 37 7.52 10.46 -9.57
C SER A 37 6.86 9.14 -9.97
N LEU A 38 6.10 9.12 -11.07
CA LEU A 38 5.48 7.91 -11.60
C LEU A 38 6.52 6.83 -11.93
N MET A 39 7.63 7.22 -12.57
CA MET A 39 8.73 6.31 -12.91
C MET A 39 9.37 5.70 -11.66
N LEU A 40 9.66 6.53 -10.65
CA LEU A 40 10.23 6.07 -9.39
C LEU A 40 9.30 5.11 -8.66
N ILE A 41 8.03 5.48 -8.48
CA ILE A 41 7.02 4.63 -7.83
C ILE A 41 6.91 3.28 -8.57
N LYS A 42 6.79 3.30 -9.91
CA LYS A 42 6.72 2.08 -10.73
C LYS A 42 7.97 1.20 -10.65
N SER A 43 9.13 1.76 -10.29
CA SER A 43 10.39 1.02 -10.13
C SER A 43 10.51 0.30 -8.78
N HIS A 44 9.85 0.82 -7.74
CA HIS A 44 9.88 0.26 -6.38
C HIS A 44 8.77 -0.77 -6.10
N ILE A 45 7.90 -1.03 -7.07
CA ILE A 45 6.79 -1.98 -6.96
C ILE A 45 7.13 -3.25 -7.74
N SER A 46 6.85 -4.42 -7.16
CA SER A 46 7.07 -5.70 -7.84
C SER A 46 6.24 -5.81 -9.11
N GLN A 47 6.76 -6.51 -10.12
CA GLN A 47 6.08 -6.68 -11.41
C GLN A 47 4.67 -7.25 -11.26
N SER A 48 4.46 -8.21 -10.34
CA SER A 48 3.15 -8.82 -10.07
C SER A 48 2.10 -7.84 -9.56
N ILE A 49 2.48 -6.85 -8.75
CA ILE A 49 1.56 -5.80 -8.29
C ILE A 49 1.35 -4.80 -9.43
N ARG A 50 2.43 -4.42 -10.11
CA ARG A 50 2.41 -3.45 -11.21
C ARG A 50 1.48 -3.88 -12.35
N SER A 51 1.46 -5.16 -12.70
CA SER A 51 0.56 -5.72 -13.74
C SER A 51 -0.92 -5.70 -13.34
N SER A 52 -1.23 -5.59 -12.05
CA SER A 52 -2.61 -5.52 -11.54
C SER A 52 -3.12 -4.10 -11.34
N ILE A 53 -2.32 -3.08 -11.65
CA ILE A 53 -2.69 -1.66 -11.54
C ILE A 53 -3.02 -1.15 -12.95
N PRO A 54 -4.20 -0.55 -13.17
CA PRO A 54 -4.51 0.13 -14.43
C PRO A 54 -3.45 1.16 -14.77
N ASN A 55 -3.07 1.28 -16.04
CA ASN A 55 -2.11 2.29 -16.44
C ASN A 55 -2.68 3.70 -16.19
N SER A 56 -1.83 4.61 -15.75
CA SER A 56 -2.20 6.00 -15.49
C SER A 56 -0.99 6.88 -15.78
N ASP A 57 -1.24 8.00 -16.44
CA ASP A 57 -0.23 9.02 -16.73
C ASP A 57 -0.10 10.00 -15.56
N LYS A 58 -0.96 9.93 -14.55
CA LYS A 58 -1.01 10.85 -13.41
C LYS A 58 -0.61 10.13 -12.14
N VAL A 59 0.42 10.62 -11.48
CA VAL A 59 1.02 9.96 -10.31
C VAL A 59 0.03 9.81 -9.15
N LYS A 60 -0.80 10.82 -8.88
CA LYS A 60 -1.85 10.76 -7.84
C LYS A 60 -2.87 9.66 -8.12
N ALA A 61 -3.36 9.58 -9.37
CA ALA A 61 -4.29 8.53 -9.78
C ALA A 61 -3.64 7.14 -9.69
N TYR A 62 -2.37 7.02 -10.07
CA TYR A 62 -1.60 5.78 -9.93
C TYR A 62 -1.46 5.34 -8.47
N LEU A 63 -1.15 6.26 -7.55
CA LEU A 63 -1.05 5.96 -6.10
C LEU A 63 -2.39 5.51 -5.52
N LYS A 64 -3.50 6.15 -5.92
CA LYS A 64 -4.86 5.72 -5.51
C LYS A 64 -5.17 4.31 -6.03
N ALA A 65 -4.81 4.01 -7.28
CA ALA A 65 -4.98 2.68 -7.85
C ALA A 65 -4.10 1.63 -7.14
N LEU A 66 -2.85 1.97 -6.83
CA LEU A 66 -1.94 1.13 -6.04
C LEU A 66 -2.53 0.83 -4.66
N ALA A 67 -3.04 1.83 -3.94
CA ALA A 67 -3.68 1.64 -2.64
C ALA A 67 -4.87 0.67 -2.75
N SER A 68 -5.75 0.87 -3.73
CA SER A 68 -6.88 -0.04 -3.99
C SER A 68 -6.43 -1.47 -4.30
N THR A 69 -5.41 -1.65 -5.13
CA THR A 69 -4.85 -2.97 -5.46
C THR A 69 -4.24 -3.65 -4.24
N LEU A 70 -3.50 -2.91 -3.40
CA LEU A 70 -2.93 -3.43 -2.16
C LEU A 70 -4.02 -3.79 -1.14
N MET A 71 -5.06 -2.97 -1.00
CA MET A 71 -6.21 -3.28 -0.14
C MET A 71 -6.92 -4.55 -0.60
N LYS A 72 -7.21 -4.68 -1.90
CA LYS A 72 -7.84 -5.88 -2.47
C LYS A 72 -6.97 -7.12 -2.27
N ARG A 73 -5.65 -6.98 -2.42
CA ARG A 73 -4.71 -8.06 -2.16
C ARG A 73 -4.74 -8.46 -0.69
N LEU A 74 -4.62 -7.50 0.22
CA LEU A 74 -4.66 -7.77 1.66
C LEU A 74 -5.97 -8.44 2.06
N SER A 75 -7.11 -7.93 1.58
CA SER A 75 -8.43 -8.43 1.96
C SER A 75 -8.72 -9.85 1.45
N GLY A 76 -8.15 -10.21 0.30
CA GLY A 76 -8.28 -11.54 -0.29
C GLY A 76 -7.21 -12.55 0.17
N MET A 77 -6.25 -12.15 1.02
CA MET A 77 -5.22 -13.07 1.49
C MET A 77 -5.79 -14.08 2.48
N THR A 78 -5.63 -15.36 2.16
CA THR A 78 -5.83 -16.50 3.06
C THR A 78 -4.55 -17.34 3.09
N PHE A 79 -4.31 -18.01 4.20
CA PHE A 79 -3.15 -18.90 4.32
C PHE A 79 -3.41 -20.21 3.58
N ASP A 80 -2.66 -20.45 2.51
CA ASP A 80 -2.82 -21.55 1.55
C ASP A 80 -1.78 -22.68 1.72
N ARG A 81 -0.98 -22.64 2.80
CA ARG A 81 0.13 -23.57 3.08
C ARG A 81 1.30 -23.52 2.07
N SER A 82 1.31 -22.57 1.14
CA SER A 82 2.45 -22.39 0.20
C SER A 82 3.71 -21.85 0.87
N ARG A 83 3.58 -21.32 2.09
CA ARG A 83 4.62 -20.68 2.90
C ARG A 83 4.38 -20.99 4.38
N THR A 84 5.33 -20.63 5.24
CA THR A 84 5.14 -20.71 6.69
C THR A 84 4.15 -19.66 7.21
N VAL A 85 3.52 -19.92 8.36
CA VAL A 85 2.61 -18.94 8.99
C VAL A 85 3.34 -17.63 9.28
N ARG A 86 4.60 -17.70 9.72
CA ARG A 86 5.45 -16.53 9.95
C ARG A 86 5.62 -15.69 8.70
N GLU A 87 5.95 -16.30 7.55
CA GLU A 87 6.08 -15.60 6.28
C GLU A 87 4.75 -14.98 5.84
N HIS A 88 3.64 -15.67 6.06
CA HIS A 88 2.30 -15.15 5.77
C HIS A 88 2.00 -13.87 6.57
N ILE A 89 2.25 -13.89 7.88
CA ILE A 89 2.11 -12.73 8.76
C ILE A 89 3.01 -11.57 8.30
N MET A 90 4.28 -11.86 7.95
CA MET A 90 5.21 -10.84 7.45
C MET A 90 4.69 -10.19 6.16
N VAL A 91 4.21 -10.97 5.19
CA VAL A 91 3.66 -10.40 3.94
C VAL A 91 2.45 -9.51 4.21
N MET A 92 1.54 -9.93 5.10
CA MET A 92 0.37 -9.10 5.46
C MET A 92 0.78 -7.79 6.16
N ARG A 93 1.75 -7.85 7.09
CA ARG A 93 2.32 -6.66 7.76
C ARG A 93 3.01 -5.73 6.77
N ASP A 94 3.76 -6.26 5.82
CA ASP A 94 4.50 -5.46 4.84
C ASP A 94 3.54 -4.75 3.88
N ILE A 95 2.43 -5.41 3.47
CA ILE A 95 1.35 -4.75 2.71
C ILE A 95 0.71 -3.64 3.54
N ALA A 96 0.42 -3.88 4.82
CA ALA A 96 -0.14 -2.86 5.71
C ALA A 96 0.79 -1.66 5.89
N THR A 97 2.10 -1.89 5.98
CA THR A 97 3.10 -0.81 6.06
C THR A 97 3.12 0.02 4.78
N LYS A 98 3.01 -0.62 3.61
CA LYS A 98 2.89 0.08 2.33
C LYS A 98 1.59 0.88 2.24
N LEU A 99 0.47 0.32 2.68
CA LEU A 99 -0.80 1.03 2.75
C LEU A 99 -0.72 2.27 3.66
N LYS A 100 -0.04 2.16 4.81
CA LYS A 100 0.21 3.29 5.72
C LYS A 100 1.01 4.41 5.03
N SER A 101 2.00 4.07 4.21
CA SER A 101 2.76 5.06 3.42
C SER A 101 1.94 5.75 2.32
N LEU A 102 0.78 5.18 1.98
CA LEU A 102 -0.21 5.72 1.04
C LEU A 102 -1.40 6.34 1.78
N GLU A 103 -1.21 6.71 3.06
CA GLU A 103 -2.23 7.33 3.94
C GLU A 103 -3.43 6.42 4.26
N VAL A 104 -3.38 5.14 3.91
CA VAL A 104 -4.37 4.13 4.33
C VAL A 104 -3.94 3.53 5.65
N ASN A 105 -4.40 4.16 6.74
CA ASN A 105 -4.05 3.76 8.10
C ASN A 105 -4.93 2.60 8.60
N MET A 106 -4.30 1.61 9.22
CA MET A 106 -4.96 0.53 9.94
C MET A 106 -4.40 0.47 11.36
N SER A 107 -5.26 0.31 12.35
CA SER A 107 -4.80 0.12 13.72
C SER A 107 -4.12 -1.24 13.86
N GLU A 108 -3.08 -1.33 14.69
CA GLU A 108 -2.40 -2.59 14.94
C GLU A 108 -3.33 -3.69 15.48
N PRO A 109 -4.26 -3.41 16.43
CA PRO A 109 -5.23 -4.41 16.86
C PRO A 109 -6.11 -4.93 15.72
N PHE A 110 -6.56 -4.05 14.81
CA PHE A 110 -7.32 -4.47 13.65
C PHE A 110 -6.51 -5.39 12.75
N LEU A 111 -5.26 -5.03 12.47
CA LEU A 111 -4.38 -5.82 11.61
C LEU A 111 -4.09 -7.21 12.21
N VAL A 112 -3.85 -7.30 13.52
CA VAL A 112 -3.66 -8.60 14.21
C VAL A 112 -4.91 -9.46 14.09
N HIS A 113 -6.10 -8.92 14.35
CA HIS A 113 -7.35 -9.65 14.17
C HIS A 113 -7.57 -10.09 12.72
N PHE A 114 -7.23 -9.22 11.76
CA PHE A 114 -7.35 -9.50 10.34
C PHE A 114 -6.43 -10.64 9.90
N ILE A 115 -5.17 -10.63 10.35
CA ILE A 115 -4.20 -11.70 10.15
C ILE A 115 -4.71 -13.02 10.74
N LEU A 116 -5.18 -13.03 11.98
CA LEU A 116 -5.72 -14.22 12.63
C LEU A 116 -6.93 -14.81 11.87
N ASN A 117 -7.76 -13.96 11.26
CA ASN A 117 -8.89 -14.39 10.45
C ASN A 117 -8.50 -14.97 9.08
N SER A 118 -7.29 -14.68 8.59
CA SER A 118 -6.77 -15.25 7.34
C SER A 118 -6.24 -16.69 7.51
N LEU A 119 -6.07 -17.16 8.75
CA LEU A 119 -5.57 -18.50 9.04
C LEU A 119 -6.70 -19.55 8.99
N PRO A 120 -6.43 -20.78 8.52
CA PRO A 120 -7.41 -21.86 8.48
C PRO A 120 -7.89 -22.27 9.88
N LEU A 121 -9.01 -23.01 9.92
CA LEU A 121 -9.67 -23.45 11.15
C LEU A 121 -8.77 -24.29 12.08
N GLU A 122 -7.75 -24.96 11.55
CA GLU A 122 -6.77 -25.70 12.36
C GLU A 122 -5.97 -24.80 13.31
N TYR A 123 -5.84 -23.51 13.00
CA TYR A 123 -5.23 -22.49 13.85
C TYR A 123 -6.23 -21.87 14.85
N ARG A 124 -7.43 -22.43 15.01
CA ARG A 124 -8.39 -21.98 16.03
C ARG A 124 -7.82 -21.89 17.44
N PRO A 125 -7.03 -22.86 17.94
CA PRO A 125 -6.42 -22.76 19.28
C PRO A 125 -5.55 -21.52 19.42
N PHE A 126 -4.80 -21.15 18.38
CA PHE A 126 -3.98 -19.95 18.34
C PHE A 126 -4.82 -18.66 18.46
N LYS A 127 -5.93 -18.59 17.70
CA LYS A 127 -6.89 -17.47 17.80
C LYS A 127 -7.56 -17.37 19.17
N ILE A 128 -7.89 -18.51 19.80
CA ILE A 128 -8.45 -18.55 21.16
C ILE A 128 -7.42 -18.05 22.18
N SER A 129 -6.16 -18.49 22.06
CA SER A 129 -5.06 -18.04 22.93
C SER A 129 -4.89 -16.52 22.90
N TYR A 130 -4.91 -15.91 21.71
CA TYR A 130 -4.87 -14.45 21.56
C TYR A 130 -6.11 -13.75 22.16
N ASN A 131 -7.32 -14.29 21.94
CA ASN A 131 -8.54 -13.66 22.42
C ASN A 131 -8.69 -13.70 23.94
N THR A 132 -8.22 -14.77 24.57
CA THR A 132 -8.27 -15.01 26.02
C THR A 132 -7.11 -14.35 26.77
N HIS A 133 -6.06 -13.94 26.06
CA HIS A 133 -4.96 -13.19 26.64
C HIS A 133 -5.40 -11.80 27.13
N LYS A 134 -5.00 -11.49 28.37
CA LYS A 134 -5.36 -10.22 29.05
C LYS A 134 -4.74 -9.01 28.35
N ASN A 135 -3.54 -9.17 27.80
CA ASN A 135 -2.85 -8.17 26.99
C ASN A 135 -2.96 -8.57 25.51
N LYS A 136 -3.36 -7.62 24.65
CA LYS A 136 -3.39 -7.86 23.21
C LYS A 136 -1.97 -7.88 22.65
N TRP A 137 -1.63 -8.94 21.93
CA TRP A 137 -0.31 -9.09 21.32
C TRP A 137 -0.13 -8.12 20.13
N PRO A 138 0.95 -7.33 20.08
CA PRO A 138 1.39 -6.69 18.85
C PRO A 138 1.83 -7.73 17.82
N ILE A 139 2.02 -7.29 16.56
CA ILE A 139 2.39 -8.19 15.47
C ILE A 139 3.72 -8.91 15.72
N ASN A 140 4.65 -8.24 16.41
CA ASN A 140 5.95 -8.83 16.76
C ASN A 140 5.81 -10.02 17.71
N GLU A 141 4.91 -9.93 18.69
CA GLU A 141 4.62 -11.06 19.59
C GLU A 141 3.91 -12.19 18.83
N LEU A 142 3.01 -11.87 17.91
CA LEU A 142 2.38 -12.87 17.03
C LEU A 142 3.43 -13.66 16.23
N LEU A 143 4.45 -12.98 15.70
CA LEU A 143 5.55 -13.60 14.95
C LEU A 143 6.43 -14.50 15.81
N THR A 144 6.57 -14.21 17.11
CA THR A 144 7.33 -15.08 18.04
C THR A 144 6.59 -16.34 18.44
N MET A 145 5.25 -16.30 18.44
CA MET A 145 4.42 -17.44 18.84
C MET A 145 4.17 -18.43 17.69
N CYS A 146 4.45 -18.04 16.45
CA CYS A 146 4.44 -18.93 15.29
C CYS A 146 5.84 -19.53 15.06
N VAL A 147 6.20 -20.53 15.88
CA VAL A 147 7.40 -21.40 15.71
C VAL A 147 6.99 -22.71 15.07
#